data_AF-A0A8T4R8Q0-F1
#
_entry.id   AF-A0A8T4R8Q0-F1
#
_cell.length_a   1.000
_cell.length_b   1.000
_cell.length_c   1.000
_cell.angle_alpha   90.00
_cell.angle_beta   90.00
_cell.angle_gamma   90.00
#
_symmetry.space_group_name_H-M   'P 1'
#
loop_
_entity.id
_entity.type
_entity.pdbx_description
1 polymer ?
#
loop_
_entity_poly.entity_id
_entity_poly.type
_entity_poly.pdbx_seq_one_letter_code
_entity_poly.pdbx_strand_id
1 'polypeptide(L)'
;MYNLKQFNGTFKGIIGECLFKFTKKDVIIPKFFNKNKYSLIFGRYFNEAQIRFLIDNWYSIDAIEILFERGRNKIILYEVKTNNYERIEKGFRTKITQSTVDIYNKAKKLGFDVKTAYVLLLDNWNYGVEINEFKAEDFCVDRPKVYDKH
;
A
#
# COMPACT_ATOMS: atom_id res chain seq x y z
N MET A 1 -8.21 -7.01 -19.06
CA MET A 1 -6.85 -7.58 -18.83
C MET A 1 -6.95 -8.82 -17.94
N TYR A 2 -6.46 -9.97 -18.41
CA TYR A 2 -6.26 -11.15 -17.56
C TYR A 2 -5.16 -10.87 -16.52
N ASN A 3 -5.33 -11.36 -15.29
CA ASN A 3 -4.32 -11.23 -14.24
C ASN A 3 -3.17 -12.22 -14.49
N LEU A 4 -2.20 -11.84 -15.32
CA LEU A 4 -0.94 -12.56 -15.45
C LEU A 4 -0.19 -12.48 -14.10
N LYS A 5 0.20 -13.65 -13.57
CA LYS A 5 0.98 -13.76 -12.32
C LYS A 5 2.45 -13.85 -12.66
N GLN A 6 3.26 -12.95 -12.09
CA GLN A 6 4.73 -12.99 -12.19
C GLN A 6 5.30 -12.39 -10.89
N PHE A 7 6.42 -12.93 -10.40
CA PHE A 7 7.14 -12.42 -9.21
C PHE A 7 6.27 -12.22 -7.95
N ASN A 8 5.56 -13.26 -7.50
CA ASN A 8 4.68 -13.24 -6.32
C ASN A 8 3.53 -12.19 -6.35
N GLY A 9 3.28 -11.55 -7.50
CA GLY A 9 2.25 -10.54 -7.68
C GLY A 9 1.45 -10.72 -8.98
N THR A 10 0.53 -9.78 -9.22
CA THR A 10 -0.14 -9.66 -10.52
C THR A 10 0.49 -8.51 -11.30
N PHE A 11 0.65 -8.68 -12.61
CA PHE A 11 1.17 -7.61 -13.48
C PHE A 11 0.35 -6.33 -13.36
N LYS A 12 -0.97 -6.48 -13.22
CA LYS A 12 -1.90 -5.39 -12.93
C LYS A 12 -1.54 -4.64 -11.64
N GLY A 13 -1.27 -5.38 -10.56
CA GLY A 13 -0.85 -4.80 -9.27
C GLY A 13 0.45 -4.03 -9.38
N ILE A 14 1.46 -4.61 -10.03
CA ILE A 14 2.78 -3.96 -10.23
C ILE A 14 2.63 -2.65 -11.03
N ILE A 15 1.84 -2.67 -12.12
CA ILE A 15 1.55 -1.46 -12.89
C ILE A 15 0.87 -0.41 -12.01
N GLY A 16 -0.12 -0.82 -11.20
CA GLY A 16 -0.80 0.11 -10.31
C GLY A 16 0.12 0.76 -9.29
N GLU A 17 0.99 -0.01 -8.64
CA GLU A 17 2.01 0.53 -7.71
C GLU A 17 2.92 1.56 -8.40
N CYS A 18 3.34 1.29 -9.64
CA CYS A 18 4.11 2.23 -10.44
C CYS A 18 3.32 3.50 -10.79
N LEU A 19 2.07 3.37 -11.26
CA LEU A 19 1.21 4.49 -11.60
C LEU A 19 0.93 5.38 -10.37
N PHE A 20 0.67 4.76 -9.21
CA PHE A 20 0.47 5.47 -7.95
C PHE A 20 1.68 6.33 -7.59
N LYS A 21 2.90 5.77 -7.70
CA LYS A 21 4.14 6.51 -7.46
C LYS A 21 4.23 7.80 -8.29
N PHE A 22 3.76 7.79 -9.53
CA PHE A 22 3.81 8.98 -10.41
C PHE A 22 2.75 10.05 -10.07
N THR A 23 1.78 9.75 -9.20
CA THR A 23 0.70 10.70 -8.88
C THR A 23 1.02 11.73 -7.80
N LYS A 24 2.07 11.49 -7.01
CA LYS A 24 2.48 12.40 -5.93
C LYS A 24 3.80 13.08 -6.27
N LYS A 25 3.90 14.35 -5.91
CA LYS A 25 5.14 15.12 -5.99
C LYS A 25 6.10 14.78 -4.84
N ASP A 26 5.56 14.27 -3.74
CA ASP A 26 6.32 13.87 -2.56
C ASP A 26 7.00 12.51 -2.77
N VAL A 27 8.05 12.26 -1.98
CA VAL A 27 8.85 11.03 -2.10
C VAL A 27 8.03 9.85 -1.60
N ILE A 28 7.50 9.06 -2.53
CA ILE A 28 6.97 7.73 -2.26
C ILE A 28 8.10 6.71 -2.34
N ILE A 29 8.31 5.98 -1.26
CA ILE A 29 9.24 4.84 -1.18
C ILE A 29 8.41 3.56 -1.37
N PRO A 30 8.43 2.93 -2.55
CA PRO A 30 7.77 1.64 -2.75
C PRO A 30 8.62 0.49 -2.18
N LYS A 31 7.98 -0.64 -1.86
CA LYS A 31 8.63 -1.85 -1.29
C LYS A 31 9.86 -2.36 -2.03
N PHE A 32 9.98 -2.07 -3.33
CA PHE A 32 11.11 -2.51 -4.16
C PHE A 32 12.43 -1.76 -3.86
N PHE A 33 12.39 -0.70 -3.06
CA PHE A 33 13.59 0.06 -2.71
C PHE A 33 14.43 -0.67 -1.66
N ASN A 34 15.75 -0.38 -1.61
CA ASN A 34 16.68 -1.06 -0.71
C ASN A 34 16.40 -0.70 0.76
N LYS A 35 15.83 -1.64 1.52
CA LYS A 35 15.50 -1.51 2.95
C LYS A 35 16.64 -0.95 3.81
N ASN A 36 17.87 -1.45 3.64
CA ASN A 36 19.01 -1.08 4.50
C ASN A 36 19.44 0.38 4.29
N LYS A 37 19.25 0.91 3.07
CA LYS A 37 19.52 2.32 2.79
C LYS A 37 18.51 3.23 3.49
N TYR A 38 17.25 2.84 3.54
CA TYR A 38 16.18 3.66 4.11
C TYR A 38 16.05 3.52 5.63
N SER A 39 16.39 2.37 6.21
CA SER A 39 16.41 2.21 7.67
C SER A 39 17.34 3.21 8.37
N LEU A 40 18.47 3.54 7.75
CA LEU A 40 19.40 4.57 8.25
C LEU A 40 18.79 5.98 8.20
N ILE A 41 18.04 6.29 7.15
CA ILE A 41 17.35 7.59 6.99
C ILE A 41 16.24 7.72 8.03
N PHE A 42 15.52 6.63 8.26
CA PHE A 42 14.40 6.52 9.19
C PHE A 42 14.81 6.73 10.65
N GLY A 43 16.03 6.34 11.02
CA GLY A 43 16.60 6.55 12.36
C GLY A 43 16.58 7.99 12.86
N ARG A 44 16.49 8.98 11.96
CA ARG A 44 16.44 10.41 12.33
C ARG A 44 15.03 10.93 12.60
N TYR A 45 14.02 10.19 12.17
CA TYR A 45 12.65 10.70 12.10
C TYR A 45 11.66 9.84 12.90
N PHE A 46 12.02 8.60 13.21
CA PHE A 46 11.11 7.59 13.77
C PHE A 46 11.65 7.03 15.08
N ASN A 47 10.74 6.56 15.93
CA ASN A 47 11.12 5.80 17.12
C ASN A 47 11.51 4.36 16.76
N GLU A 48 12.20 3.68 17.67
CA GLU A 48 12.72 2.32 17.45
C GLU A 48 11.63 1.30 17.11
N ALA A 49 10.45 1.40 17.75
CA ALA A 49 9.33 0.49 17.49
C ALA A 49 8.76 0.67 16.08
N GLN A 50 8.66 1.91 15.60
CA GLN A 50 8.25 2.25 14.23
C GLN A 50 9.28 1.76 13.21
N ILE A 51 10.57 1.96 13.46
CA ILE A 51 11.65 1.50 12.58
C ILE A 51 11.62 -0.03 12.45
N ARG A 52 11.55 -0.73 13.58
CA ARG A 52 11.47 -2.19 13.60
C ARG A 52 10.25 -2.69 12.85
N PHE A 53 9.09 -2.07 13.06
CA PHE A 53 7.87 -2.39 12.32
C PHE A 53 8.06 -2.26 10.81
N LEU A 54 8.63 -1.15 10.32
CA LEU A 54 8.87 -0.93 8.89
C LEU A 54 9.88 -1.94 8.32
N ILE A 55 10.91 -2.30 9.09
CA ILE A 55 11.92 -3.27 8.66
C ILE A 55 11.36 -4.68 8.54
N ASP A 56 10.51 -5.08 9.50
CA ASP A 56 9.90 -6.41 9.56
C ASP A 56 8.82 -6.59 8.47
N ASN A 57 8.15 -5.49 8.09
CA ASN A 57 7.02 -5.51 7.14
C ASN A 57 7.36 -4.86 5.78
N TRP A 58 8.63 -4.58 5.50
CA TRP A 58 9.07 -3.78 4.35
C TRP A 58 8.46 -4.24 3.01
N TYR A 59 8.43 -5.55 2.77
CA TYR A 59 7.92 -6.11 1.52
C TYR A 59 6.39 -6.27 1.48
N SER A 60 5.71 -6.06 2.62
CA SER A 60 4.26 -6.14 2.75
C SER A 60 3.57 -4.77 2.68
N ILE A 61 4.35 -3.67 2.74
CA ILE A 61 3.85 -2.30 2.65
C ILE A 61 4.09 -1.80 1.23
N ASP A 62 3.03 -1.47 0.49
CA ASP A 62 3.19 -1.14 -0.94
C ASP A 62 3.93 0.19 -1.16
N ALA A 63 3.62 1.20 -0.34
CA ALA A 63 4.24 2.52 -0.43
C ALA A 63 4.30 3.25 0.91
N ILE A 64 5.37 4.03 1.09
CA ILE A 64 5.60 4.90 2.26
C ILE A 64 5.79 6.33 1.77
N GLU A 65 4.99 7.26 2.28
CA GLU A 65 5.16 8.70 2.08
C GLU A 65 5.63 9.34 3.39
N ILE A 66 6.61 10.22 3.27
CA ILE A 66 7.16 10.97 4.40
C ILE A 66 6.92 12.45 4.13
N LEU A 67 6.11 13.07 4.97
CA LEU A 67 5.79 14.49 4.90
C LEU A 67 6.61 15.22 5.96
N PHE A 68 7.43 16.17 5.51
CA PHE A 68 8.23 17.03 6.37
C PHE A 68 7.52 18.38 6.52
N GLU A 69 6.71 18.52 7.54
CA GLU A 69 6.05 19.80 7.88
C GLU A 69 6.72 20.43 9.10
N ARG A 70 6.71 21.76 9.20
CA ARG A 70 7.46 22.57 10.20
C ARG A 70 7.25 22.06 11.65
N GLY A 71 8.13 21.17 12.10
CA GLY A 71 8.14 20.61 13.45
C GLY A 71 7.43 19.25 13.63
N ARG A 72 6.87 18.65 12.56
CA ARG A 72 6.26 17.30 12.62
C ARG A 72 6.57 16.51 11.36
N ASN A 73 7.09 15.30 11.55
CA ASN A 73 7.22 14.32 10.47
C ASN A 73 5.96 13.45 10.50
N LYS A 74 5.19 13.46 9.42
CA LYS A 74 4.02 12.60 9.26
C LYS A 74 4.38 11.47 8.30
N ILE A 75 3.97 10.25 8.65
CA ILE A 75 4.26 9.07 7.85
C ILE A 75 2.94 8.46 7.43
N ILE A 76 2.78 8.29 6.14
CA ILE A 76 1.59 7.66 5.58
C ILE A 76 2.02 6.35 4.93
N LEU A 77 1.45 5.25 5.40
CA LEU A 77 1.58 3.94 4.77
C LEU A 77 0.39 3.73 3.83
N TYR A 78 0.68 3.28 2.62
CA TYR A 78 -0.31 3.05 1.59
C TYR A 78 -0.44 1.57 1.29
N GLU A 79 -1.69 1.11 1.31
CA GLU A 79 -2.11 -0.10 0.61
C GLU A 79 -2.56 0.28 -0.80
N VAL A 80 -1.90 -0.24 -1.84
CA VAL A 80 -2.21 0.14 -3.22
C VAL A 80 -3.06 -0.93 -3.89
N LYS A 81 -4.18 -0.51 -4.47
CA LYS A 81 -5.16 -1.40 -5.11
C LYS A 81 -5.49 -0.96 -6.51
N THR A 82 -5.28 -1.87 -7.46
CA THR A 82 -5.54 -1.61 -8.87
C THR A 82 -6.86 -2.22 -9.31
N ASN A 83 -7.83 -1.36 -9.61
CA ASN A 83 -9.16 -1.77 -10.05
C ASN A 83 -9.47 -1.25 -11.44
N ASN A 84 -10.37 -1.95 -12.13
CA ASN A 84 -10.99 -1.36 -13.32
C ASN A 84 -12.18 -0.56 -12.83
N TYR A 85 -12.35 0.66 -13.32
CA TYR A 85 -13.42 1.56 -12.87
C TYR A 85 -14.80 0.89 -12.93
N GLU A 86 -15.11 0.20 -14.04
CA GLU A 86 -16.37 -0.54 -14.24
C GLU A 86 -16.67 -1.59 -13.16
N ARG A 87 -15.64 -2.18 -12.52
CA ARG A 87 -15.85 -3.17 -11.46
C ARG A 87 -16.28 -2.50 -10.17
N ILE A 88 -15.74 -1.32 -9.88
CA ILE A 88 -16.14 -0.55 -8.70
C ILE A 88 -17.58 -0.06 -8.85
N GLU A 89 -17.97 0.44 -10.03
CA GLU A 89 -19.36 0.84 -10.30
C GLU A 89 -20.36 -0.31 -10.15
N LYS A 90 -19.95 -1.55 -10.45
CA LYS A 90 -20.76 -2.77 -10.23
C LYS A 90 -20.76 -3.24 -8.77
N GLY A 91 -20.24 -2.45 -7.83
CA GLY A 91 -20.26 -2.74 -6.40
C GLY A 91 -19.24 -3.80 -5.95
N PHE A 92 -18.26 -4.17 -6.78
CA PHE A 92 -17.25 -5.13 -6.36
C PHE A 92 -16.29 -4.51 -5.34
N ARG A 93 -16.34 -5.03 -4.12
CA ARG A 93 -15.40 -4.65 -3.07
C ARG A 93 -14.01 -5.21 -3.35
N THR A 94 -13.00 -4.43 -2.98
CA THR A 94 -11.60 -4.83 -3.15
C THR A 94 -11.25 -5.94 -2.16
N LYS A 95 -10.50 -6.93 -2.61
CA LYS A 95 -10.05 -8.05 -1.77
C LYS A 95 -8.70 -7.76 -1.13
N ILE A 96 -8.57 -8.04 0.16
CA ILE A 96 -7.29 -8.02 0.89
C ILE A 96 -7.13 -9.26 1.76
N THR A 97 -5.90 -9.55 2.19
CA THR A 97 -5.65 -10.69 3.09
C THR A 97 -5.82 -10.28 4.55
N GLN A 98 -6.06 -11.25 5.44
CA GLN A 98 -6.11 -10.98 6.88
C GLN A 98 -4.76 -10.44 7.40
N SER A 99 -3.65 -10.98 6.90
CA SER A 99 -2.29 -10.49 7.23
C SER A 99 -2.13 -9.00 6.92
N THR A 100 -2.62 -8.55 5.76
CA THR A 100 -2.64 -7.13 5.38
C THR A 100 -3.40 -6.29 6.40
N VAL A 101 -4.60 -6.73 6.81
CA VAL A 101 -5.41 -6.05 7.84
C VAL A 101 -4.64 -5.92 9.15
N ASP A 102 -4.01 -7.00 9.59
CA ASP A 102 -3.30 -7.06 10.86
C ASP A 102 -2.07 -6.14 10.87
N ILE A 103 -1.32 -6.12 9.77
CA ILE A 103 -0.16 -5.23 9.57
C ILE A 103 -0.59 -3.77 9.71
N TYR A 104 -1.63 -3.35 9.00
CA TYR A 104 -2.05 -1.94 9.03
C TYR A 104 -2.73 -1.54 10.33
N ASN A 105 -3.46 -2.44 10.98
CA ASN A 105 -3.98 -2.17 12.33
C ASN A 105 -2.85 -2.00 13.34
N LYS A 106 -1.78 -2.80 13.23
CA LYS A 106 -0.58 -2.63 14.05
C LYS A 106 0.14 -1.33 13.73
N ALA A 107 0.21 -0.92 12.46
CA ALA A 107 0.77 0.36 12.07
C ALA A 107 0.01 1.54 12.72
N LYS A 108 -1.33 1.55 12.64
CA LYS A 108 -2.15 2.59 13.29
C LYS A 108 -1.88 2.70 14.79
N LYS A 109 -1.73 1.57 15.49
CA LYS A 109 -1.38 1.55 16.93
C LYS A 109 0.01 2.15 17.22
N LEU A 110 0.92 2.10 16.26
CA LEU A 110 2.26 2.71 16.33
C LEU A 110 2.27 4.19 15.89
N GLY A 111 1.11 4.78 15.60
CA GLY A 111 0.97 6.18 15.23
C GLY A 111 1.25 6.48 13.76
N PHE A 112 1.27 5.47 12.89
CA PHE A 112 1.28 5.70 11.44
C PHE A 112 -0.11 6.07 10.94
N ASP A 113 -0.19 7.00 9.99
CA ASP A 113 -1.39 7.14 9.17
C ASP A 113 -1.41 6.03 8.14
N VAL A 114 -2.59 5.47 7.90
CA VAL A 114 -2.74 4.39 6.92
C VAL A 114 -3.87 4.70 5.96
N LYS A 115 -3.56 4.64 4.68
CA LYS A 115 -4.48 4.96 3.59
C LYS A 115 -4.55 3.83 2.58
N THR A 116 -5.67 3.75 1.89
CA THR A 116 -5.82 2.92 0.70
C THR A 116 -5.77 3.80 -0.52
N ALA A 117 -4.88 3.49 -1.46
CA ALA A 117 -4.80 4.16 -2.76
C ALA A 117 -5.41 3.26 -3.84
N TYR A 118 -6.52 3.70 -4.41
CA TYR A 118 -7.19 3.02 -5.52
C TYR A 118 -6.71 3.60 -6.85
N VAL A 119 -5.95 2.81 -7.58
CA VAL A 119 -5.58 3.10 -8.97
C VAL A 119 -6.66 2.55 -9.87
N LEU A 120 -7.46 3.46 -10.42
CA LEU A 120 -8.63 3.17 -11.25
C LEU A 120 -8.21 3.26 -12.71
N LEU A 121 -8.10 2.09 -13.36
CA LEU A 121 -7.84 2.03 -14.80
C LEU A 121 -9.14 2.37 -15.55
N LEU A 122 -9.04 3.38 -16.41
CA LEU A 122 -10.08 3.86 -17.31
C LEU A 122 -9.75 3.44 -18.75
N ASP A 123 -10.64 3.76 -19.69
CA ASP A 123 -10.40 3.53 -21.11
C ASP A 123 -9.27 4.42 -21.68
N ASN A 124 -8.73 4.02 -22.82
CA ASN A 124 -7.70 4.75 -23.57
C ASN A 124 -6.41 5.04 -22.77
N TRP A 125 -5.98 4.09 -21.93
CA TRP A 125 -4.78 4.23 -21.07
C TRP A 125 -4.85 5.35 -20.02
N ASN A 126 -6.03 5.94 -19.81
CA ASN A 126 -6.24 6.88 -18.71
C ASN A 126 -6.36 6.14 -17.38
N TYR A 127 -5.99 6.83 -16.30
CA TYR A 127 -6.17 6.32 -14.96
C TYR A 127 -6.46 7.45 -13.97
N GLY A 128 -7.24 7.12 -12.96
CA GLY A 128 -7.47 7.95 -11.78
C GLY A 128 -6.78 7.35 -10.56
N VAL A 129 -6.49 8.19 -9.56
CA VAL A 129 -6.06 7.74 -8.24
C VAL A 129 -6.94 8.37 -7.18
N GLU A 130 -7.62 7.51 -6.43
CA GLU A 130 -8.41 7.90 -5.26
C GLU A 130 -7.68 7.45 -4.00
N ILE A 131 -7.57 8.35 -3.01
CA ILE A 131 -6.89 8.06 -1.76
C ILE A 131 -7.89 8.21 -0.63
N ASN A 132 -8.14 7.10 0.05
CA ASN A 132 -9.11 7.01 1.13
C ASN A 132 -8.43 6.60 2.44
N GLU A 133 -9.08 6.91 3.56
CA GLU A 133 -8.68 6.35 4.85
C GLU A 133 -8.80 4.83 4.82
N PHE A 134 -7.87 4.11 5.45
CA PHE A 134 -7.95 2.65 5.49
C PHE A 134 -9.09 2.19 6.40
N LYS A 135 -10.23 1.78 5.84
CA LYS A 135 -11.40 1.33 6.60
C LYS A 135 -11.89 -0.05 6.17
N ALA A 136 -12.38 -0.82 7.13
CA ALA A 136 -12.91 -2.17 6.91
C ALA A 136 -14.13 -2.21 5.97
N GLU A 137 -14.85 -1.10 5.83
CA GLU A 137 -16.00 -0.97 4.92
C GLU A 137 -15.60 -0.95 3.43
N ASP A 138 -14.35 -0.62 3.11
CA ASP A 138 -13.91 -0.46 1.72
C ASP A 138 -13.38 -1.76 1.08
N PHE A 139 -13.21 -2.82 1.87
CA PHE A 139 -12.64 -4.09 1.41
C PHE A 139 -13.32 -5.32 2.00
N CYS A 140 -13.21 -6.45 1.30
CA CYS A 140 -13.52 -7.76 1.85
C CYS A 140 -12.23 -8.53 2.12
N VAL A 141 -12.18 -9.22 3.26
CA VAL A 141 -11.07 -10.13 3.57
C VAL A 141 -11.25 -11.39 2.74
N ASP A 142 -10.27 -11.71 1.91
CA ASP A 142 -10.27 -12.91 1.08
C ASP A 142 -10.22 -14.15 1.98
N ARG A 143 -10.88 -15.23 1.55
CA ARG A 143 -10.86 -16.48 2.32
C ARG A 143 -9.42 -17.02 2.36
N PRO A 144 -8.99 -17.65 3.47
CA PRO A 144 -7.69 -18.30 3.55
C PRO A 144 -7.52 -19.24 2.36
N LYS A 145 -6.43 -19.08 1.62
CA LYS A 145 -6.14 -19.95 0.48
C LYS A 145 -5.55 -21.24 1.01
N VAL A 146 -5.73 -22.32 0.25
CA VAL A 146 -5.32 -23.68 0.68
C VAL A 146 -3.84 -23.76 1.05
N TYR A 147 -3.00 -22.92 0.44
CA TYR A 147 -1.55 -22.83 0.67
C TYR A 147 -1.12 -21.89 1.80
N ASP A 148 -2.03 -21.16 2.45
CA ASP A 148 -1.71 -20.28 3.59
C ASP A 148 -1.51 -21.06 4.91
N LYS A 149 -1.57 -22.40 4.87
CA LYS A 149 -1.48 -23.32 6.02
C LYS A 149 -0.08 -23.91 6.27
N HIS A 150 0.96 -23.35 5.66
CA HIS A 150 2.34 -23.85 5.78
C HIS A 150 3.27 -22.81 6.39
#